data_AF-A0A7S8RHE3-F1
#
_entry.id   AF-A0A7S8RHE3-F1
#
_cell.length_a   1.000
_cell.length_b   1.000
_cell.length_c   1.000
_cell.angle_alpha   90.00
_cell.angle_beta   90.00
_cell.angle_gamma   90.00
#
_symmetry.space_group_name_H-M   'P 1'
#
loop_
_entity.id
_entity.type
_entity.pdbx_description
1 polymer ?
#
loop_
_entity_poly.entity_id
_entity_poly.type
_entity_poly.pdbx_seq_one_letter_code
_entity_poly.pdbx_strand_id
1 'polypeptide(L)' 'MAGRFDLNTTTLGQLLDDPEARAVIDELVPELPNHPMVGMAKGMPVATVLSFAGGQIDPDVLAQLKARITAL' A
#
# COMPACT_ATOMS: atom_id res chain seq x y z
N MET A 1 -5.37 16.46 -7.36
CA MET A 1 -6.55 15.61 -7.11
C MET A 1 -6.03 14.48 -6.25
N ALA A 2 -6.03 14.66 -4.92
CA ALA A 2 -5.65 13.57 -4.02
C ALA A 2 -6.91 12.72 -3.89
N GLY A 3 -6.83 11.45 -4.29
CA GLY A 3 -7.90 10.48 -4.08
C GLY A 3 -8.26 10.36 -2.60
N ARG A 4 -9.29 9.56 -2.33
CA ARG A 4 -9.82 9.31 -0.99
C ARG A 4 -8.76 8.91 0.03
N PHE A 5 -7.65 8.32 -0.43
CA PHE A 5 -6.56 7.87 0.41
C PHE A 5 -5.30 8.70 0.24
N ASP A 6 -4.76 9.14 1.37
CA ASP A 6 -3.55 9.95 1.44
C ASP A 6 -2.42 9.11 2.05
N LEU A 7 -1.42 8.75 1.25
CA LEU A 7 -0.40 7.76 1.62
C LEU A 7 0.41 8.15 2.87
N ASN A 8 0.48 9.45 3.18
CA ASN A 8 1.25 9.95 4.31
C ASN A 8 0.48 9.88 5.64
N THR A 9 -0.85 9.84 5.61
CA THR A 9 -1.71 9.85 6.81
C THR A 9 -2.50 8.56 6.96
N THR A 10 -2.93 7.99 5.84
CA THR A 10 -3.63 6.71 5.77
C THR A 10 -2.65 5.61 6.14
N THR A 11 -3.07 4.73 7.04
CA THR A 11 -2.27 3.57 7.41
C THR A 11 -2.51 2.42 6.44
N LEU A 12 -1.54 1.51 6.32
CA LEU A 12 -1.72 0.31 5.51
C LEU A 12 -2.93 -0.51 5.99
N GLY A 13 -3.22 -0.50 7.30
CA GLY A 13 -4.39 -1.15 7.85
C GLY A 13 -5.68 -0.64 7.23
N GLN A 14 -5.84 0.67 7.10
CA GLN A 14 -7.02 1.26 6.46
C GLN A 14 -7.16 0.88 4.99
N LEU A 15 -6.05 0.82 4.24
CA LEU A 15 -6.09 0.35 2.86
C LEU A 15 -6.42 -1.14 2.74
N LEU A 16 -5.93 -1.97 3.67
CA LEU A 16 -6.23 -3.41 3.67
C LEU A 16 -7.63 -3.73 4.18
N ASP A 17 -8.25 -2.83 4.93
CA ASP A 17 -9.66 -2.89 5.31
C ASP A 17 -10.58 -2.49 4.14
N ASP A 18 -10.10 -1.63 3.24
CA ASP A 18 -10.83 -1.26 2.05
C ASP A 18 -10.71 -2.33 0.94
N PRO A 19 -11.84 -2.85 0.40
CA PRO A 19 -11.80 -3.92 -0.59
C PRO A 19 -11.19 -3.48 -1.94
N GLU A 20 -11.34 -2.21 -2.33
CA GLU A 20 -10.80 -1.69 -3.59
C GLU A 20 -9.28 -1.55 -3.49
N ALA A 21 -8.80 -0.92 -2.42
CA ALA A 21 -7.36 -0.78 -2.20
C ALA A 21 -6.69 -2.15 -1.96
N ARG A 22 -7.35 -3.07 -1.26
CA ARG A 22 -6.85 -4.43 -1.07
C ARG A 22 -6.71 -5.19 -2.40
N ALA A 23 -7.67 -5.06 -3.31
CA ALA A 23 -7.58 -5.70 -4.63
C ALA A 23 -6.37 -5.18 -5.43
N VAL A 24 -6.13 -3.86 -5.40
CA VAL A 24 -4.95 -3.25 -6.03
C VAL A 24 -3.64 -3.76 -5.42
N ILE A 25 -3.57 -3.84 -4.09
CA ILE A 25 -2.40 -4.37 -3.37
C ILE A 25 -2.18 -5.84 -3.71
N ASP A 26 -3.22 -6.67 -3.76
CA ASP A 26 -3.12 -8.10 -4.06
C ASP A 26 -2.66 -8.34 -5.52
N GLU A 27 -3.14 -7.52 -6.45
CA GLU A 27 -2.77 -7.59 -7.88
C GLU A 27 -1.30 -7.21 -8.12
N LEU A 28 -0.81 -6.17 -7.45
CA LEU A 28 0.54 -5.63 -7.66
C LEU A 28 1.58 -6.23 -6.71
N VAL A 29 1.20 -6.50 -5.46
CA VAL A 29 2.10 -6.94 -4.38
C VAL A 29 1.39 -7.98 -3.49
N PRO A 30 1.13 -9.19 -4.02
CA PRO A 30 0.40 -10.26 -3.31
C PRO A 30 1.12 -10.74 -2.02
N GLU A 31 2.42 -10.50 -1.93
CA GLU A 31 3.24 -10.81 -0.75
C GLU A 31 2.97 -9.87 0.43
N LEU A 32 2.52 -8.63 0.20
CA LEU A 32 2.35 -7.62 1.23
C LEU A 32 1.27 -7.96 2.27
N PRO A 33 0.04 -8.38 1.89
CA PRO A 33 -0.99 -8.78 2.86
C PRO A 33 -0.64 -10.09 3.58
N ASN A 34 0.20 -10.93 2.99
CA ASN A 34 0.65 -12.22 3.55
C ASN A 34 1.99 -12.12 4.29
N HIS A 35 2.61 -10.93 4.33
CA HIS A 35 3.92 -10.74 4.92
C HIS A 35 3.85 -10.92 6.44
N PRO A 36 4.81 -11.60 7.10
CA PRO A 36 4.81 -11.79 8.55
C PRO A 36 4.81 -10.48 9.34
N MET A 37 5.31 -9.39 8.73
CA MET A 37 5.29 -8.05 9.32
C MET A 37 4.04 -7.22 8.97
N VAL A 38 3.06 -7.76 8.26
CA VAL A 38 1.84 -7.02 7.87
C VAL A 38 1.12 -6.47 9.09
N GLY A 39 1.07 -7.23 10.20
CA GLY A 39 0.47 -6.76 11.45
C GLY A 39 1.12 -5.49 12.01
N MET A 40 2.43 -5.36 11.84
CA MET A 40 3.18 -4.14 12.22
C MET A 40 2.98 -3.03 11.18
N ALA A 41 3.04 -3.38 9.90
CA ALA A 41 2.87 -2.45 8.78
C ALA A 41 1.47 -1.81 8.77
N LYS A 42 0.44 -2.53 9.23
CA LYS A 42 -0.94 -2.01 9.37
C LYS A 42 -1.05 -0.78 10.24
N GLY A 43 -0.18 -0.65 11.26
CA GLY A 43 -0.13 0.52 12.14
C GLY A 43 0.69 1.68 11.59
N MET A 44 1.39 1.50 10.47
CA MET A 44 2.26 2.51 9.88
C MET A 44 1.58 3.23 8.70
N PRO A 45 1.98 4.48 8.43
CA PRO A 45 1.61 5.18 7.21
C PRO A 45 2.04 4.39 5.98
N VAL A 46 1.22 4.43 4.94
CA VAL A 46 1.46 3.70 3.69
C VAL A 46 2.76 4.17 3.05
N ALA A 47 3.04 5.47 3.04
CA ALA A 47 4.28 6.03 2.52
C ALA A 47 5.52 5.42 3.19
N THR A 48 5.47 5.15 4.50
CA THR A 48 6.54 4.49 5.24
C THR A 48 6.68 3.04 4.81
N VAL A 49 5.58 2.28 4.79
CA VAL A 49 5.57 0.88 4.33
C VAL A 49 6.10 0.77 2.90
N LEU A 50 5.65 1.64 2.01
CA LEU A 50 6.07 1.71 0.61
C LEU A 50 7.54 2.12 0.45
N SER A 51 8.09 2.89 1.39
CA SER A 51 9.53 3.22 1.38
C SER A 51 10.38 2.01 1.77
N PHE A 52 9.92 1.18 2.72
CA PHE A 52 10.55 -0.10 3.04
C PHE A 52 10.38 -1.11 1.91
N ALA A 53 9.16 -1.25 1.39
CA ALA A 53 8.83 -2.15 0.30
C ALA A 53 9.58 -1.77 -0.99
N GLY A 54 9.75 -0.47 -1.29
CA GLY A 54 10.44 -0.02 -2.50
C GLY A 54 11.91 -0.45 -2.62
N GLY A 55 12.54 -0.91 -1.54
CA GLY A 55 13.84 -1.57 -1.60
C GLY A 55 13.78 -3.06 -1.95
N GLN A 56 12.59 -3.67 -1.89
CA GLN A 56 12.33 -5.10 -2.08
C GLN A 56 11.49 -5.41 -3.33
N ILE A 57 10.62 -4.50 -3.75
CA ILE A 57 9.79 -4.62 -4.96
C ILE A 57 10.22 -3.66 -6.06
N ASP A 58 9.92 -4.02 -7.30
CA ASP A 58 10.25 -3.22 -8.48
C ASP A 58 9.69 -1.79 -8.37
N PRO A 59 10.49 -0.77 -8.73
CA PRO A 59 10.08 0.63 -8.62
C PRO A 59 8.89 0.97 -9.53
N ASP A 60 8.71 0.24 -10.63
CA ASP A 60 7.57 0.40 -11.54
C ASP A 60 6.27 -0.06 -10.87
N VAL A 61 6.28 -1.24 -10.26
CA VAL A 61 5.16 -1.79 -9.48
C VAL A 61 4.79 -0.84 -8.34
N LEU A 62 5.79 -0.32 -7.64
CA LEU A 62 5.61 0.66 -6.58
C LEU A 62 4.93 1.95 -7.07
N ALA A 63 5.36 2.46 -8.22
CA ALA A 63 4.78 3.67 -8.81
C ALA A 63 3.32 3.44 -9.23
N GLN A 64 3.02 2.30 -9.85
CA GLN A 64 1.66 1.90 -10.21
C GLN A 64 0.77 1.75 -8.97
N LEU A 65 1.27 1.12 -7.91
CA LEU A 65 0.53 0.97 -6.66
C LEU A 65 0.19 2.32 -6.05
N LYS A 66 1.18 3.22 -5.95
CA LYS A 66 0.97 4.58 -5.46
C LYS A 66 -0.09 5.30 -6.28
N ALA A 67 0.04 5.29 -7.61
CA ALA A 67 -0.86 5.97 -8.51
C ALA A 67 -2.30 5.44 -8.45
N ARG A 68 -2.48 4.11 -8.38
CA ARG A 68 -3.81 3.50 -8.26
C ARG A 68 -4.45 3.84 -6.92
N ILE A 69 -3.70 3.78 -5.82
CA ILE A 69 -4.24 4.09 -4.49
C ILE A 69 -4.57 5.56 -4.30
N THR A 70 -3.77 6.50 -4.85
CA THR A 70 -4.14 7.92 -4.85
C THR A 70 -5.21 8.27 -5.88
N ALA A 71 -5.58 7.36 -6.79
CA ALA A 71 -6.68 7.55 -7.73
C ALA A 71 -8.03 7.03 -7.20
N LEU A 72 -8.02 6.11 -6.23
CA LEU A 72 -9.19 5.70 -5.44
C LEU A 72 -9.63 6.85 -4.53
#